data_AF-X1SZ25-F1
#
_entry.id   AF-X1SZ25-F1
#
_cell.length_a   1.000
_cell.length_b   1.000
_cell.length_c   1.000
_cell.angle_alpha   90.00
_cell.angle_beta   90.00
_cell.angle_gamma   90.00
#
_symmetry.space_group_name_H-M   'P 1'
#
loop_
_entity.id
_entity.type
_entity.pdbx_description
1 polymer ?
#
loop_
_entity_poly.entity_id
_entity_poly.type
_entity_poly.pdbx_seq_one_letter_code
_entity_poly.pdbx_strand_id
1 'polypeptide(L)' 'MLKGFTRKFKPLELLTEEQVRAIHKAVLDVLRETGATFHSERALKDLDKNGCQV' A
#
# COMPACT_ATOMS: atom_id res chain seq x y z
N MET A 1 -7.25 14.30 -19.74
CA MET A 1 -7.32 13.14 -18.81
C MET A 1 -8.48 12.27 -19.20
N LEU A 2 -8.26 11.00 -19.58
CA LEU A 2 -9.37 10.07 -19.77
C LEU A 2 -10.01 9.80 -18.41
N LYS A 3 -11.30 10.13 -18.25
CA LYS A 3 -12.09 9.65 -17.12
C LYS A 3 -12.20 8.13 -17.26
N GLY A 4 -11.69 7.40 -16.28
CA GLY A 4 -11.84 5.95 -16.22
C GLY A 4 -13.31 5.52 -16.21
N PHE A 5 -13.54 4.23 -16.41
CA PHE A 5 -14.88 3.65 -16.39
C PHE A 5 -15.42 3.56 -14.95
N THR A 6 -16.44 4.36 -14.63
CA THR A 6 -17.11 4.30 -13.32
C THR A 6 -18.16 3.19 -13.32
N ARG A 7 -17.96 2.16 -12.49
CA ARG A 7 -18.97 1.11 -12.27
C ARG A 7 -20.17 1.70 -11.52
N LYS A 8 -21.39 1.42 -12.00
CA LYS A 8 -22.65 1.81 -11.34
C LYS A 8 -23.13 0.79 -10.29
N PHE A 9 -22.32 -0.21 -9.97
CA PHE A 9 -22.63 -1.27 -9.02
C PHE A 9 -21.42 -1.55 -8.14
N LYS A 10 -21.67 -2.08 -6.93
CA LYS A 10 -20.64 -2.40 -5.96
C LYS A 10 -19.70 -3.47 -6.53
N PRO A 11 -18.37 -3.34 -6.39
CA PRO A 11 -17.44 -4.42 -6.70
C PRO A 11 -17.80 -5.70 -5.95
N LEU A 12 -17.48 -6.85 -6.52
CA LEU A 12 -17.62 -8.13 -5.84
C LEU A 12 -16.75 -8.14 -4.58
N GLU A 13 -17.38 -8.36 -3.43
CA GLU A 13 -16.70 -8.45 -2.13
C GLU A 13 -16.47 -9.92 -1.80
N LEU A 14 -15.24 -10.37 -2.01
CA LEU A 14 -14.81 -11.74 -1.72
C LEU A 14 -14.29 -11.90 -0.29
N LEU A 15 -13.87 -10.80 0.33
CA LEU A 15 -13.23 -10.79 1.63
C LEU A 15 -14.14 -10.11 2.64
N THR A 16 -14.21 -10.70 3.83
CA THR A 16 -14.80 -10.06 5.01
C THR A 16 -13.93 -8.90 5.50
N GLU A 17 -14.52 -7.98 6.26
CA GLU A 17 -13.80 -6.85 6.85
C GLU A 17 -12.66 -7.33 7.78
N GLU A 18 -12.86 -8.43 8.50
CA GLU A 18 -11.84 -9.08 9.32
C GLU A 18 -10.65 -9.55 8.48
N GLN A 19 -10.90 -10.19 7.34
CA GLN A 19 -9.86 -10.64 6.42
C GLN A 19 -9.10 -9.46 5.81
N VAL A 20 -9.79 -8.36 5.47
CA VAL A 20 -9.14 -7.13 5.00
C VAL A 20 -8.22 -6.56 6.07
N ARG A 21 -8.67 -6.49 7.34
CA ARG A 21 -7.83 -6.03 8.46
C ARG A 21 -6.63 -6.95 8.70
N ALA A 22 -6.81 -8.27 8.56
CA ALA A 22 -5.73 -9.24 8.69
C ALA A 22 -4.65 -9.03 7.62
N ILE A 23 -5.06 -8.85 6.36
CA ILE A 23 -4.14 -8.55 5.25
C ILE A 23 -3.43 -7.22 5.50
N HIS A 24 -4.16 -6.17 5.89
CA HIS A 24 -3.57 -4.86 6.17
C HIS A 24 -2.47 -4.95 7.25
N LYS A 25 -2.73 -5.67 8.35
CA LYS A 25 -1.73 -5.90 9.40
C LYS A 25 -0.51 -6.64 8.85
N ALA A 26 -0.73 -7.76 8.15
CA ALA A 26 0.36 -8.56 7.60
C ALA A 26 1.24 -7.77 6.62
N VAL A 27 0.65 -6.90 5.79
CA VAL A 27 1.40 -6.01 4.90
C VAL A 27 2.28 -5.04 5.68
N LEU A 28 1.78 -4.46 6.77
CA LEU A 28 2.58 -3.57 7.61
C LEU A 28 3.72 -4.30 8.31
N ASP A 29 3.49 -5.53 8.77
CA ASP A 29 4.51 -6.36 9.40
C ASP A 29 5.64 -6.66 8.38
N VAL A 30 5.28 -7.06 7.15
CA VAL A 30 6.26 -7.28 6.07
C VAL A 30 7.04 -6.01 5.72
N LEU A 31 6.36 -4.88 5.54
CA LEU A 31 7.01 -3.61 5.22
C LEU A 31 7.96 -3.15 6.34
N ARG A 32 7.63 -3.45 7.59
CA ARG A 32 8.48 -3.10 8.74
C ARG A 32 9.68 -4.02 8.90
N GLU A 33 9.50 -5.33 8.72
CA GLU A 33 10.54 -6.33 8.96
C GLU A 33 11.48 -6.49 7.77
N THR A 34 10.94 -6.48 6.55
CA THR A 34 11.68 -6.75 5.32
C THR A 34 12.00 -5.47 4.55
N GLY A 35 11.15 -4.46 4.65
CA GLY A 35 11.28 -3.23 3.84
C GLY A 35 10.92 -3.43 2.37
N ALA A 36 11.29 -2.45 1.55
CA ALA A 36 11.14 -2.48 0.11
C ALA A 36 12.30 -1.74 -0.56
N THR A 37 12.78 -2.26 -1.69
CA THR A 37 13.92 -1.68 -2.41
C THR A 37 13.47 -0.56 -3.34
N PHE A 38 14.09 0.62 -3.21
CA PHE A 38 13.87 1.76 -4.09
C PHE A 38 15.17 2.15 -4.81
N HIS A 39 15.21 2.00 -6.13
CA HIS A 39 16.34 2.40 -6.97
C HIS A 39 16.23 3.88 -7.41
N SER A 40 15.97 4.78 -6.47
CA SER A 40 15.86 6.21 -6.73
C SER A 40 16.29 7.02 -5.51
N GLU A 41 17.37 7.78 -5.63
CA GLU A 41 17.86 8.64 -4.55
C GLU A 41 16.82 9.65 -4.07
N ARG A 42 16.01 10.18 -5.00
CA ARG A 42 14.93 11.09 -4.66
C ARG A 42 13.89 10.40 -3.77
N ALA A 43 13.49 9.18 -4.11
CA ALA A 43 12.53 8.43 -3.32
C ALA A 43 13.07 8.12 -1.91
N LEU A 44 14.35 7.74 -1.80
CA LEU A 44 15.00 7.50 -0.52
C LEU A 44 15.03 8.77 0.36
N LYS A 45 15.36 9.94 -0.19
CA LYS A 45 15.31 11.22 0.53
C LYS A 45 13.90 11.59 0.98
N ASP A 46 12.90 11.35 0.14
CA ASP A 46 11.50 11.61 0.48
C ASP A 46 11.05 10.68 1.62
N LEU A 47 11.44 9.41 1.61
CA LEU A 47 11.12 8.45 2.66
C LEU A 47 11.76 8.82 4.01
N ASP A 48 13.06 9.14 4.02
CA ASP A 48 13.79 9.56 5.21
C ASP A 48 13.18 10.83 5.84
N LYS A 49 12.87 11.83 5.00
CA LYS A 49 12.20 13.07 5.44
C LYS A 49 10.84 12.82 6.11
N ASN A 50 10.14 11.76 5.71
CA ASN A 50 8.84 11.38 6.28
C ASN A 50 8.97 10.38 7.45
N GLY A 51 10.19 10.12 7.94
CA GLY A 51 10.45 9.29 9.12
C GLY A 51 10.45 7.80 8.85
N CYS A 52 10.55 7.37 7.58
CA CYS A 52 10.84 5.98 7.26
C CYS A 52 12.31 5.67 7.54
N GLN A 53 12.60 4.43 7.93
CA GLN A 53 13.98 3.95 8.05
C GLN A 53 14.52 3.63 6.65
N VAL A 54 15.57 4.33 6.22
CA VAL A 54 16.16 4.27 4.87
C VAL A 54 17.65 3.97 4.94
#